data_AF-A0A2R5EZQ4-F1
#
_entry.id   AF-A0A2R5EZQ4-F1
#
_cell.length_a   1.000
_cell.length_b   1.000
_cell.length_c   1.000
_cell.angle_alpha   90.00
_cell.angle_beta   90.00
_cell.angle_gamma   90.00
#
_symmetry.space_group_name_H-M   'P 1'
#
loop_
_entity.id
_entity.type
_entity.pdbx_description
1 polymer ?
#
loop_
_entity_poly.entity_id
_entity_poly.type
_entity_poly.pdbx_seq_one_letter_code
_entity_poly.pdbx_strand_id
1 'polypeptide(L)'
;MIDQKEAIECIPLTEVAWHAGDGNSATSGNRTSISIEITESGNYSATLANAAALTASMLKERGWGTDRLRRHYDWSGKNCPRKMNQDGDWGGWDSFVAQVNTLLQEEEEEMLDPKDANNIIRFLSAAYMATTDPEARAEFNRLANELRRVSGQNPEPG
;
A
#
# COMPACT_ATOMS: atom_id res chain seq x y z
N MET A 1 -11.64 -10.91 -5.61
CA MET A 1 -11.46 -11.10 -7.07
C MET A 1 -11.18 -9.75 -7.70
N ILE A 2 -10.28 -9.66 -8.67
CA ILE A 2 -9.91 -8.38 -9.32
C ILE A 2 -10.02 -8.52 -10.83
N ASP A 3 -10.65 -7.54 -11.47
CA ASP A 3 -10.64 -7.36 -12.93
C ASP A 3 -10.07 -6.00 -13.34
N GLN A 4 -10.18 -5.67 -14.63
CA GLN A 4 -9.69 -4.40 -15.17
C GLN A 4 -10.47 -3.15 -14.67
N LYS A 5 -11.64 -3.33 -14.04
CA LYS A 5 -12.53 -2.25 -13.59
C LYS A 5 -12.58 -2.12 -12.08
N GLU A 6 -12.64 -3.25 -11.36
CA GLU A 6 -12.90 -3.26 -9.93
C GLU A 6 -12.23 -4.41 -9.19
N ALA A 7 -12.15 -4.26 -7.88
CA ALA A 7 -11.80 -5.31 -6.93
C ALA A 7 -13.01 -5.57 -6.02
N ILE A 8 -13.44 -6.83 -5.97
CA ILE A 8 -14.56 -7.28 -5.13
C ILE A 8 -14.00 -8.14 -4.01
N GLU A 9 -14.22 -7.71 -2.77
CA GLU A 9 -14.02 -8.54 -1.58
C GLU A 9 -15.14 -9.58 -1.51
N CYS A 10 -14.79 -10.86 -1.70
CA CYS A 10 -15.77 -11.94 -1.70
C CYS A 10 -15.96 -12.59 -0.32
N ILE A 11 -14.96 -12.46 0.55
CA ILE A 11 -14.89 -13.06 1.88
C ILE A 11 -14.27 -12.00 2.80
N PRO A 12 -14.81 -11.78 4.02
CA PRO A 12 -14.21 -10.88 4.99
C PRO A 12 -12.71 -11.15 5.20
N LEU A 13 -11.88 -10.10 5.24
CA LEU A 13 -10.43 -10.24 5.42
C LEU A 13 -10.01 -10.88 6.77
N THR A 14 -10.96 -11.07 7.68
CA THR A 14 -10.80 -11.70 9.00
C THR A 14 -11.33 -13.13 9.07
N GLU A 15 -11.78 -13.69 7.94
CA GLU A 15 -12.33 -15.05 7.83
C GLU A 15 -11.40 -15.97 7.02
N VAL A 16 -11.48 -17.27 7.31
CA VAL A 16 -10.76 -18.31 6.56
C VAL A 16 -11.35 -18.47 5.17
N ALA A 17 -10.49 -18.57 4.15
CA ALA A 17 -10.87 -18.90 2.78
C ALA A 17 -10.20 -20.20 2.31
N TRP A 18 -10.92 -21.04 1.58
CA TRP A 18 -10.38 -22.29 1.03
C TRP A 18 -9.80 -22.09 -0.37
N HIS A 19 -8.59 -21.53 -0.45
CA HIS A 19 -7.99 -21.07 -1.70
C HIS A 19 -6.60 -21.65 -2.01
N ALA A 20 -5.84 -22.13 -1.02
CA ALA A 20 -4.42 -22.52 -1.13
C ALA A 20 -4.19 -24.02 -1.40
N GLY A 21 -5.21 -24.87 -1.20
CA GLY A 21 -5.14 -26.30 -1.49
C GLY A 21 -4.21 -27.12 -0.59
N ASP A 22 -3.85 -26.60 0.59
CA ASP A 22 -2.86 -27.20 1.51
C ASP A 22 -3.47 -27.68 2.85
N GLY A 23 -4.78 -27.91 2.89
CA GLY A 23 -5.49 -28.46 4.04
C GLY A 23 -5.89 -27.41 5.09
N ASN A 24 -5.88 -27.79 6.37
CA ASN A 24 -6.41 -26.97 7.49
C ASN A 24 -5.46 -26.86 8.69
N SER A 25 -4.19 -27.20 8.50
CA SER A 25 -3.19 -27.10 9.58
C SER A 25 -3.04 -25.65 10.04
N ALA A 26 -2.48 -25.42 11.24
CA ALA A 26 -2.28 -24.07 11.77
C ALA A 26 -1.33 -23.19 10.91
N THR A 27 -0.58 -23.81 10.00
CA THR A 27 0.36 -23.14 9.09
C THR A 27 -0.14 -23.13 7.64
N SER A 28 -1.38 -23.54 7.39
CA SER A 28 -1.95 -23.60 6.04
C SER A 28 -2.23 -22.20 5.50
N GLY A 29 -1.93 -21.99 4.22
CA GLY A 29 -2.25 -20.79 3.47
C GLY A 29 -3.73 -20.43 3.54
N ASN A 30 -4.64 -21.42 3.57
CA ASN A 30 -6.09 -21.19 3.76
C ASN A 30 -6.40 -20.41 5.05
N ARG A 31 -5.58 -20.59 6.09
CA ARG A 31 -5.79 -19.99 7.42
C ARG A 31 -4.87 -18.83 7.73
N THR A 32 -3.73 -18.72 7.02
CA THR A 32 -2.68 -17.75 7.34
C THR A 32 -2.44 -16.75 6.22
N SER A 33 -3.25 -16.74 5.16
CA SER A 33 -3.13 -15.79 4.06
C SER A 33 -4.48 -15.29 3.56
N ILE A 34 -4.46 -14.15 2.87
CA ILE A 34 -5.59 -13.60 2.14
C ILE A 34 -5.34 -13.85 0.65
N SER A 35 -6.32 -14.42 -0.06
CA SER A 35 -6.19 -14.65 -1.51
C SER A 35 -6.60 -13.44 -2.33
N ILE A 36 -5.76 -13.08 -3.29
CA ILE A 36 -6.09 -12.13 -4.36
C ILE A 36 -6.15 -12.90 -5.68
N GLU A 37 -7.36 -13.04 -6.22
CA GLU A 37 -7.59 -13.72 -7.50
C GLU A 37 -7.61 -12.71 -8.65
N ILE A 38 -6.62 -12.82 -9.53
CA ILE A 38 -6.44 -11.96 -10.71
C ILE A 38 -7.19 -12.59 -11.87
N THR A 39 -8.28 -11.95 -12.31
CA THR A 39 -9.08 -12.45 -13.42
C THR A 39 -8.32 -12.35 -14.74
N GLU A 40 -8.68 -13.23 -15.67
CA GLU A 40 -8.05 -13.30 -16.98
C GLU A 40 -8.89 -12.66 -18.10
N SER A 41 -10.07 -12.12 -17.77
CA SER A 41 -11.00 -11.51 -18.72
C SER A 41 -10.66 -10.04 -18.99
N GLY A 42 -10.72 -9.65 -20.26
CA GLY A 42 -10.46 -8.27 -20.68
C GLY A 42 -8.96 -7.96 -20.77
N ASN A 43 -8.59 -6.71 -20.46
CA ASN A 43 -7.21 -6.24 -20.49
C ASN A 43 -6.46 -6.73 -19.26
N TYR A 44 -5.78 -7.86 -19.43
CA TYR A 44 -4.99 -8.48 -18.38
C TYR A 44 -3.90 -7.57 -17.80
N SER A 45 -3.30 -6.70 -18.61
CA SER A 45 -2.29 -5.75 -18.12
C SER A 45 -2.90 -4.72 -17.16
N ALA A 46 -4.12 -4.24 -17.44
CA ALA A 46 -4.84 -3.35 -16.53
C ALA A 46 -5.26 -4.09 -15.25
N THR A 47 -5.70 -5.34 -15.37
CA THR A 47 -6.02 -6.19 -14.20
C THR A 47 -4.80 -6.45 -13.31
N LEU A 48 -3.63 -6.69 -13.90
CA LEU A 48 -2.37 -6.82 -13.15
C LEU A 48 -2.00 -5.53 -12.42
N ALA A 49 -2.14 -4.38 -13.08
CA ALA A 49 -1.88 -3.09 -12.45
C ALA A 49 -2.81 -2.83 -11.25
N ASN A 50 -4.12 -3.10 -11.41
CA ASN A 50 -5.09 -2.99 -10.32
C ASN A 50 -4.76 -3.96 -9.17
N ALA A 51 -4.36 -5.19 -9.49
CA ALA A 51 -3.95 -6.18 -8.49
C ALA A 51 -2.69 -5.75 -7.73
N ALA A 52 -1.70 -5.17 -8.43
CA ALA A 52 -0.49 -4.66 -7.81
C ALA A 52 -0.81 -3.49 -6.86
N ALA A 53 -1.67 -2.55 -7.29
CA ALA A 53 -2.11 -1.41 -6.47
C ALA A 53 -2.86 -1.85 -5.21
N LEU A 54 -3.85 -2.76 -5.34
CA LEU A 54 -4.56 -3.29 -4.17
C LEU A 54 -3.59 -4.01 -3.22
N THR A 55 -2.69 -4.83 -3.77
CA THR A 55 -1.71 -5.58 -2.96
C THR A 55 -0.79 -4.63 -2.19
N ALA A 56 -0.26 -3.58 -2.84
CA ALA A 56 0.59 -2.59 -2.19
C ALA A 56 -0.16 -1.85 -1.05
N SER A 57 -1.40 -1.42 -1.31
CA SER A 57 -2.25 -0.79 -0.28
C SER A 57 -2.47 -1.70 0.92
N MET A 58 -2.81 -2.98 0.69
CA MET A 58 -3.02 -3.95 1.77
C MET A 58 -1.75 -4.24 2.58
N LEU A 59 -0.58 -4.27 1.93
CA LEU A 59 0.72 -4.42 2.61
C LEU A 59 1.01 -3.19 3.49
N LYS A 60 0.80 -1.99 2.95
CA LYS A 60 1.01 -0.72 3.65
C LYS A 60 0.16 -0.60 4.92
N GLU A 61 -1.14 -0.87 4.82
CA GLU A 61 -2.07 -0.88 5.97
C GLU A 61 -1.59 -1.77 7.13
N ARG A 62 -0.79 -2.79 6.82
CA ARG A 62 -0.31 -3.80 7.76
C ARG A 62 1.15 -3.61 8.16
N GLY A 63 1.84 -2.61 7.59
CA GLY A 63 3.27 -2.41 7.77
C GLY A 63 4.12 -3.58 7.28
N TRP A 64 3.70 -4.23 6.20
CA TRP A 64 4.37 -5.40 5.61
C TRP A 64 5.18 -5.04 4.38
N GLY A 65 6.26 -5.78 4.16
CA GLY A 65 7.01 -5.75 2.91
C GLY A 65 6.55 -6.81 1.92
N THR A 66 7.12 -6.77 0.71
CA THR A 66 6.86 -7.75 -0.34
C THR A 66 7.36 -9.17 -0.01
N ASP A 67 8.17 -9.32 1.05
CA ASP A 67 8.58 -10.61 1.62
C ASP A 67 7.40 -11.46 2.13
N ARG A 68 6.23 -10.85 2.31
CA ARG A 68 4.98 -11.53 2.70
C ARG A 68 4.19 -12.11 1.53
N LEU A 69 4.53 -11.75 0.29
CA LEU A 69 3.83 -12.27 -0.88
C LEU A 69 4.15 -13.77 -1.09
N ARG A 70 3.12 -14.54 -1.40
CA ARG A 70 3.20 -15.97 -1.70
C ARG A 70 2.33 -16.27 -2.91
N ARG A 71 2.78 -17.18 -3.75
CA ARG A 71 1.99 -17.81 -4.81
C ARG A 71 1.17 -18.94 -4.20
N HIS A 72 0.08 -19.33 -4.85
CA HIS A 72 -0.58 -20.59 -4.54
C HIS A 72 0.43 -21.76 -4.66
N TYR A 73 1.32 -21.70 -5.66
CA TYR A 73 2.43 -22.66 -5.82
C TYR A 73 3.26 -22.87 -4.54
N ASP A 74 3.52 -21.81 -3.77
CA ASP A 74 4.34 -21.91 -2.54
C ASP A 74 3.64 -22.68 -1.41
N TRP A 75 2.32 -22.86 -1.49
CA TRP A 75 1.53 -23.59 -0.49
C TRP A 75 1.33 -25.07 -0.86
N SER A 76 0.92 -25.36 -2.10
CA SER A 76 0.51 -26.71 -2.51
C SER A 76 1.24 -27.26 -3.74
N GLY A 77 2.11 -26.47 -4.37
CA GLY A 77 2.78 -26.84 -5.62
C GLY A 77 1.88 -26.75 -6.87
N LYS A 78 0.62 -26.32 -6.72
CA LYS A 78 -0.25 -26.03 -7.88
C LYS A 78 0.39 -24.94 -8.74
N ASN A 79 0.52 -25.16 -10.06
CA ASN A 79 1.01 -24.13 -10.99
C ASN A 79 0.02 -22.96 -11.10
N CYS A 80 0.09 -22.05 -10.12
CA CYS A 80 -0.77 -20.89 -9.98
C CYS A 80 -0.01 -19.80 -9.20
N PRO A 81 0.03 -18.54 -9.68
CA PRO A 81 -0.66 -18.02 -10.89
C PRO A 81 0.01 -18.45 -12.21
N ARG A 82 -0.69 -19.26 -13.01
CA ARG A 82 -0.10 -19.92 -14.20
C ARG A 82 0.39 -18.94 -15.27
N LYS A 83 -0.24 -17.77 -15.39
CA LYS A 83 0.13 -16.74 -16.38
C LYS A 83 1.43 -16.03 -16.05
N MET A 84 1.89 -16.16 -14.81
CA MET A 84 3.16 -15.64 -14.34
C MET A 84 4.26 -16.71 -14.35
N ASN A 85 3.94 -17.93 -14.82
CA ASN A 85 4.86 -19.04 -14.95
C ASN A 85 4.95 -19.48 -16.42
N GLN A 86 6.09 -19.26 -17.05
CA GLN A 86 6.38 -19.72 -18.39
C GLN A 86 7.32 -20.94 -18.32
N ASP A 87 6.75 -22.15 -18.38
CA ASP A 87 7.50 -23.42 -18.39
C ASP A 87 8.50 -23.59 -17.21
N GLY A 88 8.14 -23.09 -16.03
CA GLY A 88 8.96 -23.13 -14.82
C GLY A 88 9.68 -21.82 -14.53
N ASP A 89 9.70 -20.89 -15.48
CA ASP A 89 10.21 -19.52 -15.29
C ASP A 89 9.12 -18.64 -14.66
N TRP A 90 9.41 -18.14 -13.46
CA TRP A 90 8.53 -17.27 -12.68
C TRP A 90 8.81 -15.77 -12.88
N GLY A 91 9.52 -15.38 -13.95
CA GLY A 91 9.82 -13.97 -14.22
C GLY A 91 8.59 -13.04 -14.26
N GLY A 92 7.42 -13.56 -14.63
CA GLY A 92 6.16 -12.82 -14.55
C GLY A 92 5.72 -12.53 -13.11
N TRP A 93 5.98 -13.44 -12.17
CA TRP A 93 5.75 -13.24 -10.74
C TRP A 93 6.76 -12.26 -10.17
N ASP A 94 8.03 -12.38 -10.53
CA ASP A 94 9.07 -11.46 -10.05
C ASP A 94 8.79 -10.02 -10.52
N SER A 95 8.31 -9.86 -11.76
CA SER A 95 7.86 -8.57 -12.29
C SER A 95 6.67 -8.01 -11.53
N PHE A 96 5.70 -8.85 -11.16
CA PHE A 96 4.55 -8.46 -10.35
C PHE A 96 4.99 -8.00 -8.94
N VAL A 97 5.87 -8.75 -8.28
CA VAL A 97 6.42 -8.40 -6.97
C VAL A 97 7.20 -7.09 -7.03
N ALA A 98 7.99 -6.87 -8.09
CA ALA A 98 8.71 -5.62 -8.29
C ALA A 98 7.75 -4.43 -8.46
N GLN A 99 6.68 -4.59 -9.23
CA GLN A 99 5.66 -3.55 -9.39
C GLN A 99 4.96 -3.22 -8.07
N VAL A 100 4.59 -4.22 -7.27
CA VAL A 100 4.04 -4.01 -5.92
C VAL A 100 5.02 -3.25 -5.04
N ASN A 101 6.32 -3.59 -5.10
CA ASN A 101 7.34 -2.92 -4.31
C ASN A 101 7.50 -1.44 -4.71
N THR A 102 7.46 -1.13 -6.01
CA THR A 102 7.48 0.26 -6.50
C THR A 102 6.29 1.05 -5.95
N LEU A 103 5.07 0.53 -6.08
CA LEU A 103 3.87 1.19 -5.57
C LEU A 103 3.87 1.38 -4.04
N LEU A 104 4.45 0.42 -3.32
CA LEU A 104 4.63 0.51 -1.87
C LEU A 104 5.56 1.67 -1.46
N GLN A 105 6.54 2.01 -2.32
CA GLN A 105 7.49 3.10 -2.11
C GLN A 105 6.99 4.46 -2.66
N GLU A 106 6.25 4.46 -3.78
CA GLU A 106 5.73 5.69 -4.40
C GLU A 106 4.77 6.46 -3.46
N GLU A 107 3.96 5.78 -2.65
CA GLU A 107 3.12 6.49 -1.67
C GLU A 107 3.88 6.93 -0.40
N GLU A 108 5.12 6.49 -0.17
CA GLU A 108 5.99 7.12 0.83
C GLU A 108 6.51 8.49 0.34
N GLU A 109 6.63 8.67 -0.99
CA GLU A 109 6.98 9.97 -1.60
C GLU A 109 5.83 10.99 -1.56
N GLU A 110 4.58 10.59 -1.28
CA GLU A 110 3.46 11.50 -0.98
C GLU A 110 3.50 12.10 0.45
N MET A 111 4.62 11.99 1.17
CA MET A 111 4.88 12.89 2.29
C MET A 111 5.12 14.31 1.75
N LEU A 112 4.48 15.32 2.35
CA LEU A 112 4.71 16.72 2.00
C LEU A 112 6.21 17.01 2.04
N ASP A 113 6.84 17.25 0.89
CA ASP A 113 8.28 17.51 0.83
C ASP A 113 8.64 18.70 1.73
N PRO A 114 9.77 18.68 2.47
CA PRO A 114 10.19 19.78 3.32
C PRO A 114 10.17 21.14 2.63
N LYS A 115 10.45 21.23 1.32
CA LYS A 115 10.39 22.49 0.56
C LYS A 115 8.98 23.05 0.49
N ASP A 116 8.00 22.19 0.22
CA ASP A 116 6.60 22.60 0.10
C ASP A 116 6.00 22.89 1.48
N ALA A 117 6.34 22.09 2.49
CA ALA A 117 6.04 22.40 3.88
C ALA A 117 6.58 23.78 4.27
N ASN A 118 7.84 24.09 3.95
CA ASN A 118 8.45 25.37 4.25
C ASN A 118 7.80 26.54 3.49
N ASN A 119 7.33 26.33 2.25
CA ASN A 119 6.55 27.34 1.53
C ASN A 119 5.23 27.65 2.26
N ILE A 120 4.53 26.63 2.76
CA ILE A 120 3.27 26.82 3.49
C ILE A 120 3.52 27.46 4.87
N ILE A 121 4.55 27.02 5.59
CA ILE A 121 4.94 27.57 6.89
C ILE A 121 5.24 29.06 6.79
N ARG A 122 5.78 29.56 5.66
CA ARG A 122 5.99 31.00 5.44
C ARG A 122 4.67 31.79 5.43
N PHE A 123 3.61 31.25 4.85
CA PHE A 123 2.29 31.90 4.91
C PHE A 123 1.72 31.92 6.33
N LEU A 124 1.88 30.82 7.08
CA LEU A 124 1.46 30.74 8.48
C LEU A 124 2.26 31.72 9.35
N SER A 125 3.56 31.85 9.11
CA SER A 125 4.43 32.81 9.80
C SER A 125 4.02 34.25 9.51
N ALA A 126 3.70 34.58 8.25
CA ALA A 126 3.18 35.90 7.90
C ALA A 126 1.85 36.21 8.62
N ALA A 127 0.94 35.23 8.70
CA ALA A 127 -0.33 35.37 9.41
C ALA A 127 -0.13 35.54 10.93
N TYR A 128 0.79 34.77 11.53
CA TYR A 128 1.20 34.90 12.92
C TYR A 128 1.70 36.32 13.25
N MET A 129 2.52 36.89 12.37
CA MET A 129 3.07 38.24 12.52
C MET A 129 2.02 39.34 12.33
N ALA A 130 0.98 39.09 11.55
CA ALA A 130 -0.07 40.07 11.24
C ALA A 130 -1.16 40.18 12.33
N THR A 131 -1.31 39.16 13.18
CA THR A 131 -2.32 39.15 14.26
C THR A 131 -1.71 39.51 15.62
N THR A 132 -2.54 40.07 16.50
CA THR A 132 -2.24 40.26 17.94
C THR A 132 -3.03 39.31 18.83
N ASP A 133 -3.97 38.55 18.27
CA ASP A 133 -4.78 37.59 19.00
C ASP A 133 -3.94 36.38 19.44
N PRO A 134 -3.87 36.07 20.75
CA PRO A 134 -3.06 34.98 21.28
C PRO A 134 -3.51 33.58 20.81
N GLU A 135 -4.81 33.36 20.64
CA GLU A 135 -5.36 32.06 20.22
C GLU A 135 -5.00 31.78 18.75
N ALA A 136 -5.14 32.78 17.88
CA ALA A 136 -4.73 32.69 16.49
C ALA A 136 -3.23 32.41 16.35
N ARG A 137 -2.39 33.05 17.17
CA ARG A 137 -0.94 32.79 17.19
C ARG A 137 -0.62 31.35 17.59
N ALA A 138 -1.26 30.84 18.64
CA ALA A 138 -1.10 29.46 19.06
C ALA A 138 -1.51 28.47 17.95
N GLU A 139 -2.61 28.76 17.25
CA GLU A 139 -3.09 27.93 16.15
C GLU A 139 -2.15 27.93 14.95
N PHE A 140 -1.62 29.09 14.53
CA PHE A 140 -0.62 29.13 13.44
C PHE A 140 0.66 28.36 13.79
N ASN A 141 1.13 28.45 15.04
CA ASN A 141 2.26 27.66 15.51
C ASN A 141 1.95 26.15 15.51
N ARG A 142 0.75 25.76 15.95
CA ARG A 142 0.30 24.35 15.92
C ARG A 142 0.27 23.82 14.49
N LEU A 143 -0.31 24.57 13.55
CA LEU A 143 -0.38 24.21 12.13
C LEU A 143 1.00 24.12 11.49
N ALA A 144 1.91 25.04 11.81
CA ALA A 144 3.29 24.99 11.31
C ALA A 144 4.02 23.74 11.81
N ASN A 145 3.84 23.37 13.08
CA ASN A 145 4.43 22.15 13.64
C ASN A 145 3.81 20.86 13.08
N GLU A 146 2.53 20.86 12.72
CA GLU A 146 1.91 19.75 12.01
C GLU A 146 2.53 19.56 10.62
N LEU A 147 2.75 20.66 9.88
CA LEU A 147 3.44 20.62 8.58
C LEU A 147 4.87 20.10 8.71
N ARG A 148 5.60 20.49 9.76
CA ARG A 148 6.93 19.94 10.05
C ARG A 148 6.86 18.44 10.32
N ARG A 149 5.91 17.98 11.13
CA ARG A 149 5.70 16.56 11.45
C ARG A 149 5.45 15.72 10.19
N VAL A 150 4.51 16.13 9.33
CA VAL A 150 4.16 15.36 8.12
C VAL A 150 5.22 15.44 7.01
N SER A 151 6.16 16.39 7.13
CA SER A 151 7.33 16.51 6.24
C SER A 151 8.62 15.96 6.84
N GLY A 152 8.56 15.27 7.99
CA GLY A 152 9.74 14.67 8.64
C GLY A 152 10.70 15.67 9.30
N GLN A 153 10.27 16.91 9.52
CA GLN A 153 11.03 17.96 10.21
C GLN A 153 10.69 18.02 11.70
N ASN A 154 11.65 18.47 12.53
CA ASN A 154 11.43 18.64 13.97
C ASN A 154 10.52 19.85 14.26
N PRO A 155 9.61 19.78 15.24
CA PRO A 155 8.79 20.92 15.63
C PRO A 155 9.63 22.03 16.27
N GLU A 156 9.18 23.28 16.13
CA GLU A 156 9.79 24.45 16.77
C GLU A 156 9.01 24.85 18.05
N PRO A 157 9.70 25.42 19.05
CA PRO A 157 9.05 25.99 20.22
C PRO A 157 8.15 27.18 19.82
N GLY A 158 6.98 27.27 20.46
CA GLY A 158 5.93 28.26 20.17
C GLY A 158 6.13 29.62 20.85
#